data_AF-A0A2S6PYW0-F1
#
_entry.id   AF-A0A2S6PYW0-F1
#
_cell.length_a   1.000
_cell.length_b   1.000
_cell.length_c   1.000
_cell.angle_alpha   90.00
_cell.angle_beta   90.00
_cell.angle_gamma   90.00
#
_symmetry.space_group_name_H-M   'P 1'
#
loop_
_entity.id
_entity.type
_entity.pdbx_description
1 polymer ?
#
loop_
_entity_poly.entity_id
_entity_poly.type
_entity_poly.pdbx_seq_one_letter_code
_entity_poly.pdbx_strand_id
1 'polypeptide(L)' 'MEPPEPFPELFPGPRPEAARREGRRPVRCALCGRPLTGAESRRTGLGPACDAKLHPPGPDIRTRRHEVDQDTLPGT' A
#
# COMPACT_ATOMS: atom_id res chain seq x y z
N MET A 1 -18.84 19.36 -38.43
CA MET A 1 -18.25 19.06 -37.11
C MET A 1 -17.74 17.63 -37.21
N GLU A 2 -16.47 17.47 -37.57
CA GLU A 2 -15.87 16.14 -37.76
C GLU A 2 -15.54 15.54 -36.38
N PRO A 3 -15.85 14.26 -36.12
CA PRO A 3 -15.55 13.63 -34.84
C PRO A 3 -14.02 13.48 -34.66
N PRO A 4 -13.47 13.72 -33.45
CA PRO A 4 -12.04 13.62 -33.23
C PRO A 4 -11.56 12.16 -33.37
N GLU A 5 -10.45 11.97 -34.08
CA GLU A 5 -9.85 10.65 -34.27
C GLU A 5 -9.37 10.04 -32.92
N PRO A 6 -9.53 8.72 -32.72
CA PRO A 6 -9.14 8.08 -31.47
C PRO A 6 -7.62 8.08 -31.31
N PHE A 7 -7.15 8.51 -30.13
CA PHE A 7 -5.74 8.51 -29.76
C PHE A 7 -5.14 7.09 -29.85
N PRO A 8 -3.89 6.94 -30.31
CA PRO A 8 -3.24 5.63 -30.38
C PRO A 8 -3.14 5.01 -28.97
N GLU A 9 -3.61 3.76 -28.84
CA GLU A 9 -3.69 3.02 -27.57
C GLU A 9 -2.28 2.71 -27.00
N LEU A 10 -1.69 3.70 -26.31
CA LEU A 10 -0.41 3.59 -25.61
C LEU A 10 -0.49 2.72 -24.34
N PHE A 11 -1.69 2.29 -23.95
CA PHE A 11 -1.92 1.48 -22.76
C PHE A 11 -2.54 0.14 -23.18
N PRO A 12 -2.04 -1.00 -22.68
CA PRO A 12 -2.70 -2.27 -22.93
C PRO A 12 -4.13 -2.19 -22.40
N GLY A 13 -5.10 -2.46 -23.27
CA GLY A 13 -6.52 -2.43 -22.96
C GLY A 13 -6.90 -3.30 -21.75
N PRO A 14 -8.14 -3.15 -21.23
CA PRO A 14 -8.58 -3.85 -20.03
C PRO A 14 -8.37 -5.37 -20.20
N ARG A 15 -7.45 -5.92 -19.41
CA ARG A 15 -7.15 -7.35 -19.46
C ARG A 15 -8.38 -8.12 -18.98
N PRO A 16 -8.78 -9.21 -19.66
CA PRO A 16 -9.96 -9.98 -19.28
C PRO A 16 -9.85 -10.44 -17.83
N GLU A 17 -10.90 -10.22 -17.05
CA GLU A 17 -10.93 -10.45 -15.60
C GLU A 17 -10.61 -11.91 -15.22
N ALA A 18 -10.84 -12.84 -16.14
CA ALA A 18 -10.49 -14.26 -16.03
C ALA A 18 -8.99 -14.49 -15.78
N ALA A 19 -8.10 -13.65 -16.36
CA ALA A 19 -6.66 -13.72 -16.12
C ALA A 19 -6.25 -13.34 -14.68
N ARG A 20 -7.18 -12.84 -13.85
CA ARG A 20 -6.95 -12.57 -12.43
C ARG A 20 -7.05 -13.82 -11.56
N ARG A 21 -7.78 -14.85 -12.00
CA ARG A 21 -8.07 -16.06 -11.22
C ARG A 21 -7.19 -17.26 -11.59
N GLU A 22 -6.60 -17.28 -12.78
CA GLU A 22 -5.64 -18.31 -13.18
C GLU A 22 -4.36 -18.22 -12.32
N GLY A 23 -4.24 -19.13 -11.35
CA GLY A 23 -3.00 -19.52 -10.68
C GLY A 23 -2.00 -18.40 -10.35
N ARG A 24 -2.43 -17.31 -9.70
CA ARG A 24 -1.48 -16.32 -9.17
C ARG A 24 -0.46 -17.05 -8.30
N ARG A 25 0.82 -17.05 -8.74
CA ARG A 25 1.91 -17.67 -7.99
C ARG A 25 1.83 -17.20 -6.53
N PRO A 26 1.90 -18.11 -5.55
CA PRO A 26 1.78 -17.72 -4.16
C PRO A 26 2.89 -16.72 -3.82
N VAL A 27 2.50 -15.53 -3.36
CA VAL A 27 3.44 -14.55 -2.83
C VAL A 27 4.09 -15.15 -1.60
N ARG A 28 5.41 -15.05 -1.48
CA ARG A 28 6.19 -15.61 -0.38
C ARG A 28 6.81 -14.50 0.46
N CYS A 29 6.98 -14.77 1.75
CA CYS A 29 7.72 -13.88 2.63
C CYS A 29 9.17 -13.74 2.16
N ALA A 30 9.67 -12.51 2.05
CA ALA A 30 11.06 -12.27 1.67
C ALA A 30 12.08 -12.81 2.68
N LEU A 31 11.71 -12.91 3.97
CA LEU A 31 12.61 -13.38 5.03
C LEU A 31 12.60 -14.90 5.23
N CYS A 32 11.42 -15.53 5.24
CA CYS A 32 11.29 -16.94 5.61
C CYS A 32 10.73 -17.84 4.49
N GLY A 33 10.39 -17.28 3.33
CA GLY A 33 9.89 -18.03 2.17
C GLY A 33 8.49 -18.63 2.31
N ARG A 34 7.84 -18.51 3.47
CA ARG A 34 6.49 -19.05 3.72
C ARG A 34 5.45 -18.34 2.83
N PRO A 35 4.43 -19.07 2.33
CA PRO A 35 3.37 -18.47 1.51
C PRO A 35 2.54 -17.47 2.33
N LEU A 36 2.24 -16.33 1.73
CA LEU A 36 1.47 -15.25 2.33
C LEU A 36 -0.01 -15.41 1.97
N THR A 37 -0.84 -15.59 2.99
CA THR A 37 -2.30 -15.76 2.85
C THR A 37 -3.04 -14.43 3.01
N GLY A 38 -2.58 -13.55 3.90
CA GLY A 38 -3.19 -12.24 4.16
C GLY A 38 -2.91 -11.20 3.08
N ALA A 39 -3.91 -10.38 2.74
CA ALA A 39 -3.79 -9.33 1.72
C ALA A 39 -2.76 -8.25 2.10
N GLU A 40 -2.68 -7.89 3.38
CA GLU A 40 -1.67 -6.95 3.90
C GLU A 40 -0.26 -7.52 3.77
N SER A 41 -0.03 -8.75 4.24
CA SER A 41 1.25 -9.44 4.10
C SER A 41 1.66 -9.56 2.63
N ARG A 42 0.74 -9.87 1.72
CA ARG A 42 1.01 -9.92 0.28
C ARG A 42 1.45 -8.57 -0.30
N ARG A 43 0.91 -7.46 0.21
CA ARG A 43 1.29 -6.10 -0.22
C ARG A 43 2.67 -5.71 0.28
N THR A 44 3.00 -6.05 1.53
CA THR A 44 4.31 -5.73 2.14
C THR A 44 5.42 -6.73 1.77
N GLY A 45 5.06 -7.93 1.30
CA GLY A 45 6.00 -9.00 1.00
C GLY A 45 6.56 -9.71 2.25
N LEU A 46 6.01 -9.42 3.43
CA LEU A 46 6.46 -9.96 4.71
C LEU A 46 5.31 -10.66 5.43
N GLY A 47 5.58 -11.86 5.97
CA GLY A 47 4.63 -12.56 6.83
C GLY A 47 4.52 -11.88 8.20
N PRO A 48 3.38 -11.99 8.90
CA PRO A 48 3.12 -11.22 10.13
C PRO A 48 4.18 -11.43 11.22
N ALA A 49 4.66 -12.67 11.39
CA ALA A 49 5.72 -12.99 12.34
C ALA A 49 7.11 -12.46 11.93
N CYS A 50 7.35 -12.21 10.64
CA CYS A 50 8.61 -11.64 10.15
C CYS A 50 8.55 -10.11 10.15
N ASP A 51 7.39 -9.55 9.82
CA ASP A 51 7.12 -8.12 9.85
C ASP A 51 7.24 -7.58 11.29
N ALA A 52 6.60 -8.22 12.27
CA ALA A 52 6.70 -7.80 13.68
C ALA A 52 8.13 -7.84 14.26
N LYS A 53 9.05 -8.61 13.64
CA LYS A 53 10.48 -8.61 14.03
C LYS A 53 11.22 -7.38 13.51
N LEU A 54 10.83 -6.88 12.35
CA LEU A 54 11.44 -5.72 11.70
C LEU A 54 10.77 -4.41 12.14
N HIS A 55 9.46 -4.46 12.35
CA HIS A 55 8.60 -3.34 12.74
C HIS A 55 7.91 -3.69 14.06
N PRO A 56 8.63 -3.63 15.19
CA PRO A 56 7.99 -3.79 16.48
C PRO A 56 6.92 -2.71 16.63
N PRO A 57 5.76 -3.03 17.26
CA PRO A 57 4.78 -2.00 17.58
C PRO A 57 5.48 -0.89 18.36
N GLY A 58 5.20 0.36 17.98
CA GLY A 58 5.71 1.50 18.71
C GLY A 58 5.36 1.35 20.19
N PRO A 59 6.23 1.83 21.10
CA PRO A 59 5.88 1.89 22.51
C PRO A 59 4.52 2.57 22.67
N ASP A 60 3.70 2.08 23.61
CA ASP A 60 2.43 2.70 23.98
C ASP A 60 2.70 4.02 24.74
N ILE A 61 3.23 4.99 23.98
CA ILE A 61 3.47 6.34 24.44
C ILE A 61 2.16 7.07 24.31
N ARG A 62 1.53 7.33 25.45
CA ARG A 62 0.41 8.27 25.50
C ARG A 62 0.92 9.63 25.03
N THR A 63 0.58 10.02 23.81
CA THR A 63 0.82 11.36 23.32
C THR A 63 -0.06 12.30 24.12
N ARG A 64 0.49 12.85 25.21
CA ARG A 64 -0.17 13.93 25.95
C ARG A 64 -0.21 15.11 25.00
N ARG A 65 -1.41 15.57 24.62
CA ARG A 65 -1.57 16.79 23.83
C ARG A 65 -1.00 17.94 24.66
N HIS A 66 0.12 18.49 24.21
CA HIS A 66 0.70 19.68 24.82
C HIS A 66 0.00 20.88 24.20
N GLU A 67 -0.72 21.65 25.02
CA GLU A 67 -1.29 22.91 24.59
C GLU A 67 -0.16 23.94 24.57
N VAL A 68 0.20 24.38 23.37
CA VAL A 68 1.16 25.46 23.15
C VAL A 68 0.39 26.76 22.95
N ASP A 69 0.81 27.81 23.65
CA ASP A 69 0.35 29.15 23.36
C ASP A 69 1.10 29.64 22.13
N GLN A 70 0.37 29.96 21.06
CA GLN A 70 0.95 30.36 19.78
C GLN A 70 0.74 31.86 19.59
N ASP A 71 1.82 32.58 19.37
CA ASP A 71 1.75 34.00 19.03
C ASP A 71 1.02 34.19 17.70
N THR A 72 0.15 35.20 17.65
CA THR A 72 -0.54 35.59 16.41
C THR A 72 0.46 36.13 15.39
N LEU A 73 0.37 35.66 14.15
CA LEU A 73 1.21 36.18 13.06
C LEU A 73 0.89 37.66 12.79
N PRO A 74 1.91 38.51 12.57
CA PRO A 74 1.68 39.92 12.28
C PRO A 74 1.05 40.11 10.89
N GLY A 75 0.04 40.97 10.79
CA GLY A 75 -0.55 41.41 9.51
C GLY A 75 -2.03 41.13 9.28
N THR A 76 -2.87 41.18 10.33
CA THR A 76 -4.33 41.31 10.17
C THR A 76 -4.72 42.74 9.83
#